data_AF-A0A964RZA4-F1
#
_entry.id   AF-A0A964RZA4-F1
#
_cell.length_a   1.000
_cell.length_b   1.000
_cell.length_c   1.000
_cell.angle_alpha   90.00
_cell.angle_beta   90.00
_cell.angle_gamma   90.00
#
_symmetry.space_group_name_H-M   'P 1'
#
loop_
_entity.id
_entity.type
_entity.pdbx_description
1 polymer ?
#
loop_
_entity_poly.entity_id
_entity_poly.type
_entity_poly.pdbx_seq_one_letter_code
_entity_poly.pdbx_strand_id
1 'polypeptide(L)'
;MKYFKILFFVGMALCVLSCGNDEEQRIAETKRAKKQNDSIIKVISDNWRFDVPAPTQKVAERITSWNEWAQFNTELRQKPAGTAKNAYLQKTKTLVKRADLLKNNIPMFFNKPQVRSRMGVLITKIKSLYTYMSIETIPAKKVIAIIGEITHEMDALQNQLDEIVRISEIPKEQGEEEMLRALDTTRMANPDAMMPKLDQPQDNEPKPWQKPAPTQPQASPAGNGTSIKQKN
;
A
#
# COMPACT_ATOMS: atom_id res chain seq x y z
N MET A 1 -41.40 -51.87 -29.36
CA MET A 1 -40.89 -50.48 -29.43
C MET A 1 -41.61 -49.45 -28.53
N LYS A 2 -42.84 -49.69 -28.02
CA LYS A 2 -43.56 -48.69 -27.18
C LYS A 2 -42.94 -48.48 -25.78
N TYR A 3 -42.39 -49.53 -25.16
CA TYR A 3 -41.87 -49.46 -23.79
C TYR A 3 -40.49 -48.81 -23.65
N PHE A 4 -39.70 -48.78 -24.73
CA PHE A 4 -38.36 -48.17 -24.73
C PHE A 4 -38.43 -46.64 -24.59
N LYS A 5 -39.46 -46.02 -25.21
CA LYS A 5 -39.72 -44.57 -25.06
C LYS A 5 -40.16 -44.21 -23.64
N ILE A 6 -40.90 -45.09 -22.97
CA ILE A 6 -41.35 -44.91 -21.58
C ILE A 6 -40.17 -45.08 -20.62
N LEU A 7 -39.31 -46.08 -20.84
CA LEU A 7 -38.11 -46.31 -20.03
C LEU A 7 -37.13 -45.13 -20.11
N PHE A 8 -36.97 -44.53 -21.29
CA PHE A 8 -36.14 -43.35 -21.48
C PHE A 8 -36.69 -42.11 -20.74
N PHE A 9 -38.00 -41.90 -20.81
CA PHE A 9 -38.66 -40.79 -20.08
C PHE A 9 -38.59 -40.96 -18.56
N VAL A 10 -38.73 -42.19 -18.03
CA VAL A 10 -38.62 -42.47 -16.60
C VAL A 10 -37.17 -42.33 -16.12
N GLY A 11 -36.19 -42.82 -16.90
CA GLY A 11 -34.77 -42.63 -16.58
C GLY A 11 -34.36 -41.16 -16.54
N MET A 12 -34.87 -40.35 -17.47
CA MET A 12 -34.60 -38.91 -17.50
C MET A 12 -35.26 -38.18 -16.33
N ALA A 13 -36.46 -38.58 -15.89
CA ALA A 13 -37.14 -38.02 -14.72
C ALA A 13 -36.40 -38.31 -13.40
N LEU A 14 -35.78 -39.49 -13.26
CA LEU A 14 -35.01 -39.86 -12.07
C LEU A 14 -33.69 -39.07 -11.97
N CYS A 15 -33.06 -38.72 -13.09
CA CYS A 15 -31.84 -37.89 -13.09
C CYS A 15 -32.09 -36.45 -12.60
N VAL A 16 -33.29 -35.89 -12.80
CA VAL A 16 -33.60 -34.51 -12.37
C VAL A 16 -33.86 -34.40 -10.86
N LEU A 17 -34.28 -35.49 -10.21
CA LEU A 17 -34.59 -35.51 -8.77
C LEU A 17 -33.35 -35.69 -7.88
N SER A 18 -32.20 -36.09 -8.44
CA SER A 18 -30.95 -36.29 -7.68
C SER A 18 -30.21 -34.99 -7.34
N CYS A 19 -30.62 -33.83 -7.87
CA CYS A 19 -29.96 -32.53 -7.66
C CYS A 19 -30.51 -31.69 -6.49
N GLY A 20 -31.41 -32.25 -5.65
CA GLY A 20 -32.11 -31.47 -4.61
C GLY A 20 -31.49 -31.49 -3.20
N ASN A 21 -30.67 -32.49 -2.86
CA ASN A 21 -30.23 -32.70 -1.47
C ASN A 21 -29.05 -31.82 -1.02
N ASP A 22 -28.29 -31.25 -1.95
CA ASP A 22 -27.06 -30.50 -1.63
C ASP A 22 -27.35 -29.10 -1.06
N GLU A 23 -28.50 -28.50 -1.39
CA GLU A 23 -28.85 -27.14 -0.97
C GLU A 23 -29.14 -27.07 0.53
N GLU A 24 -30.00 -27.96 1.03
CA GLU A 24 -30.35 -27.99 2.45
C GLU A 24 -29.15 -28.34 3.33
N GLN A 25 -28.30 -29.26 2.85
CA GLN A 25 -27.06 -29.62 3.53
C GLN A 25 -26.09 -28.43 3.58
N ARG A 26 -25.91 -27.70 2.47
CA ARG A 26 -25.06 -26.50 2.42
C ARG A 26 -25.58 -25.37 3.32
N ILE A 27 -26.90 -25.17 3.38
CA ILE A 27 -27.52 -24.18 4.28
C ILE A 27 -27.31 -24.59 5.75
N ALA A 28 -27.47 -25.88 6.08
CA ALA A 28 -27.23 -26.39 7.42
C ALA A 28 -25.75 -26.27 7.85
N GLU A 29 -24.82 -26.58 6.96
CA GLU A 29 -23.37 -26.40 7.17
C GLU A 29 -23.01 -24.92 7.36
N THR A 30 -23.53 -24.04 6.50
CA THR A 30 -23.35 -22.59 6.63
C THR A 30 -23.89 -22.07 7.97
N LYS A 31 -25.03 -22.56 8.43
CA LYS A 31 -25.63 -22.17 9.72
C LYS A 31 -24.78 -22.66 10.90
N ARG A 32 -24.22 -23.87 10.81
CA ARG A 32 -23.28 -24.40 11.82
C ARG A 32 -21.98 -23.59 11.85
N ALA A 33 -21.41 -23.29 10.69
CA ALA A 33 -20.21 -22.45 10.56
C ALA A 33 -20.44 -21.03 11.12
N LYS A 34 -21.60 -20.43 10.86
CA LYS A 34 -21.98 -19.12 11.45
C LYS A 34 -21.98 -19.16 12.98
N LYS A 35 -22.63 -20.17 13.59
CA LYS A 35 -22.67 -20.31 15.06
C LYS A 35 -21.28 -20.50 15.68
N GLN A 36 -20.41 -21.29 15.05
CA GLN A 36 -19.03 -21.47 15.51
C GLN A 36 -18.23 -20.17 15.39
N ASN A 37 -18.42 -19.42 14.31
CA ASN A 37 -17.77 -18.14 14.14
C ASN A 37 -18.21 -17.11 15.18
N ASP A 38 -19.47 -17.12 15.64
CA ASP A 38 -19.94 -16.16 16.66
C ASP A 38 -19.19 -16.34 17.99
N SER A 39 -18.98 -17.58 18.44
CA SER A 39 -18.21 -17.86 19.66
C SER A 39 -16.72 -17.54 19.48
N ILE A 40 -16.15 -17.81 18.32
CA ILE A 40 -14.77 -17.47 17.98
C ILE A 40 -14.58 -15.95 17.93
N ILE A 41 -15.51 -15.21 17.32
CA ILE A 41 -15.46 -13.75 17.24
C ILE A 41 -15.56 -13.13 18.63
N LYS A 42 -16.30 -13.73 19.57
CA LYS A 42 -16.29 -13.28 20.97
C LYS A 42 -14.88 -13.38 21.57
N VAL A 43 -14.20 -14.50 21.39
CA VAL A 43 -12.82 -14.69 21.86
C VAL A 43 -11.87 -13.69 21.19
N ILE A 44 -11.99 -13.49 19.87
CA ILE A 44 -11.18 -12.51 19.13
C ILE A 44 -11.47 -11.09 19.61
N SER A 45 -12.75 -10.74 19.81
CA SER A 45 -13.22 -9.47 20.33
C SER A 45 -12.56 -9.14 21.67
N ASP A 46 -12.47 -10.11 22.57
CA ASP A 46 -11.92 -9.92 23.92
C ASP A 46 -10.38 -9.75 23.89
N ASN A 47 -9.74 -10.27 22.83
CA ASN A 47 -8.31 -10.14 22.57
C ASN A 47 -7.97 -9.11 21.49
N TRP A 48 -8.95 -8.34 21.01
CA TRP A 48 -8.75 -7.29 20.00
C TRP A 48 -8.18 -6.04 20.67
N ARG A 49 -6.92 -6.12 21.07
CA ARG A 49 -6.14 -5.03 21.66
C ARG A 49 -4.76 -4.99 21.02
N PHE A 50 -4.36 -3.78 20.63
CA PHE A 50 -3.03 -3.50 20.10
C PHE A 50 -2.38 -2.55 21.10
N ASP A 51 -1.67 -3.12 22.07
CA ASP A 51 -1.07 -2.39 23.19
C ASP A 51 0.23 -1.70 22.75
N VAL A 52 0.09 -0.77 21.80
CA VAL A 52 1.20 -0.05 21.19
C VAL A 52 1.44 1.23 22.00
N PRO A 53 2.66 1.44 22.56
CA PRO A 53 2.99 2.66 23.27
C PRO A 53 2.88 3.88 22.36
N ALA A 54 2.70 5.05 22.97
CA ALA A 54 2.76 6.30 22.23
C ALA A 54 4.22 6.57 21.81
N PRO A 55 4.46 7.14 20.62
CA PRO A 55 5.78 7.57 20.22
C PRO A 55 6.36 8.58 21.22
N THR A 56 7.68 8.63 21.34
CA THR A 56 8.36 9.68 22.11
C THR A 56 8.02 11.06 21.53
N GLN A 57 8.02 12.10 22.37
CA GLN A 57 7.59 13.45 21.98
C GLN A 57 8.31 13.94 20.72
N LYS A 58 9.63 13.71 20.63
CA LYS A 58 10.46 14.11 19.49
C LYS A 58 10.08 13.37 18.21
N VAL A 59 9.77 12.08 18.29
CA VAL A 59 9.27 11.31 17.15
C VAL A 59 7.88 11.81 16.76
N ALA A 60 7.00 12.05 17.74
CA ALA A 60 5.63 12.55 17.53
C ALA A 60 5.61 13.87 16.73
N GLU A 61 6.46 14.83 17.10
CA GLU A 61 6.62 16.11 16.38
C GLU A 61 7.05 15.89 14.92
N ARG A 62 7.94 14.93 14.68
CA ARG A 62 8.49 14.64 13.34
C ARG A 62 7.55 13.83 12.45
N ILE A 63 6.60 13.07 13.03
CA ILE A 63 5.59 12.30 12.30
C ILE A 63 4.22 13.01 12.23
N THR A 64 4.08 14.20 12.81
CA THR A 64 2.81 14.95 12.81
C THR A 64 2.32 15.24 11.38
N SER A 65 3.24 15.47 10.44
CA SER A 65 2.92 15.64 9.01
C SER A 65 2.60 14.34 8.28
N TRP A 66 2.83 13.18 8.90
CA TRP A 66 2.60 11.86 8.32
C TRP A 66 1.14 11.41 8.55
N ASN A 67 0.23 11.95 7.75
CA ASN A 67 -1.20 11.70 7.88
C ASN A 67 -1.55 10.20 7.76
N GLU A 68 -0.87 9.45 6.90
CA GLU A 68 -1.09 8.01 6.73
C GLU A 68 -0.82 7.24 8.02
N TRP A 69 0.21 7.63 8.77
CA TRP A 69 0.51 7.07 10.08
C TRP A 69 -0.61 7.34 11.09
N ALA A 70 -1.09 8.58 11.15
CA ALA A 70 -2.18 8.96 12.04
C ALA A 70 -3.49 8.20 11.73
N GLN A 71 -3.84 8.11 10.44
CA GLN A 71 -5.01 7.37 9.97
C GLN A 71 -4.89 5.88 10.26
N PHE A 72 -3.71 5.29 10.02
CA PHE A 72 -3.45 3.89 10.30
C PHE A 72 -3.53 3.58 11.80
N ASN A 73 -2.89 4.39 12.65
CA ASN A 73 -2.89 4.20 14.10
C ASN A 73 -4.30 4.36 14.69
N THR A 74 -5.08 5.32 14.18
CA THR A 74 -6.49 5.49 14.56
C THR A 74 -7.32 4.26 14.18
N GLU A 75 -7.14 3.76 12.95
CA GLU A 75 -7.84 2.57 12.47
C GLU A 75 -7.47 1.33 13.28
N LEU A 76 -6.19 1.16 13.63
CA LEU A 76 -5.66 0.02 14.39
C LEU A 76 -6.25 -0.04 15.81
N ARG A 77 -6.34 1.11 16.50
CA ARG A 77 -6.84 1.19 17.89
C ARG A 77 -8.35 1.00 17.99
N GLN A 78 -9.09 1.31 16.93
CA GLN A 78 -10.54 1.18 16.92
C GLN A 78 -10.97 -0.27 16.76
N LYS A 79 -11.74 -0.77 17.72
CA LYS A 79 -12.41 -2.07 17.62
C LYS A 79 -13.63 -1.99 16.66
N PRO A 80 -13.92 -3.03 15.86
CA PRO A 80 -15.13 -3.08 15.05
C PRO A 80 -16.40 -2.96 15.88
N ALA A 81 -17.39 -2.24 15.37
CA ALA A 81 -18.72 -2.20 15.98
C ALA A 81 -19.46 -3.53 15.74
N GLY A 82 -19.89 -4.18 16.82
CA GLY A 82 -20.69 -5.41 16.79
C GLY A 82 -19.91 -6.71 16.92
N THR A 83 -20.65 -7.83 16.92
CA THR A 83 -20.13 -9.20 17.09
C THR A 83 -20.14 -10.01 15.79
N ALA A 84 -20.52 -9.39 14.66
CA ALA A 84 -20.60 -10.08 13.38
C ALA A 84 -19.22 -10.28 12.75
N LYS A 85 -18.92 -11.51 12.29
CA LYS A 85 -17.70 -11.84 11.52
C LYS A 85 -17.42 -10.84 10.39
N ASN A 86 -18.46 -10.42 9.65
CA ASN A 86 -18.30 -9.51 8.53
C ASN A 86 -17.77 -8.13 8.96
N ALA A 87 -18.11 -7.64 10.16
CA ALA A 87 -17.59 -6.36 10.67
C ALA A 87 -16.07 -6.42 10.88
N TYR A 88 -15.57 -7.51 11.49
CA TYR A 88 -14.12 -7.72 11.68
C TYR A 88 -13.40 -7.95 10.35
N LEU A 89 -14.03 -8.63 9.39
CA LEU A 89 -13.48 -8.80 8.05
C LEU A 89 -13.36 -7.46 7.31
N GLN A 90 -14.39 -6.61 7.33
CA GLN A 90 -14.30 -5.29 6.72
C GLN A 90 -13.27 -4.41 7.42
N LYS A 91 -13.19 -4.49 8.76
CA LYS A 91 -12.16 -3.77 9.52
C LYS A 91 -10.76 -4.16 9.08
N THR A 92 -10.44 -5.45 9.05
CA THR A 92 -9.12 -5.94 8.62
C THR A 92 -8.82 -5.55 7.17
N LYS A 93 -9.83 -5.56 6.29
CA LYS A 93 -9.70 -5.06 4.91
C LYS A 93 -9.36 -3.57 4.86
N THR A 94 -10.03 -2.74 5.66
CA THR A 94 -9.71 -1.30 5.78
C THR A 94 -8.31 -1.09 6.35
N LEU A 95 -7.94 -1.87 7.37
CA LEU A 95 -6.61 -1.80 7.98
C LEU A 95 -5.51 -2.15 6.97
N VAL A 96 -5.69 -3.18 6.14
CA VAL A 96 -4.76 -3.51 5.04
C VAL A 96 -4.60 -2.33 4.08
N LYS A 97 -5.70 -1.69 3.68
CA LYS A 97 -5.65 -0.51 2.80
C LYS A 97 -4.87 0.63 3.43
N ARG A 98 -5.11 0.94 4.70
CA ARG A 98 -4.36 1.99 5.43
C ARG A 98 -2.88 1.63 5.56
N ALA A 99 -2.57 0.37 5.85
CA ALA A 99 -1.20 -0.12 5.94
C ALA A 99 -0.45 0.00 4.61
N ASP A 100 -1.09 -0.34 3.49
CA ASP A 100 -0.49 -0.22 2.15
C ASP A 100 -0.19 1.24 1.77
N LEU A 101 -0.89 2.22 2.34
CA LEU A 101 -0.65 3.65 2.12
C LEU A 101 0.55 4.19 2.92
N LEU A 102 0.95 3.53 4.02
CA LEU A 102 2.05 4.00 4.88
C LEU A 102 3.35 4.26 4.11
N LYS A 103 3.61 3.44 3.09
CA LYS A 103 4.85 3.51 2.29
C LYS A 103 4.94 4.72 1.35
N ASN A 104 3.84 5.42 1.09
CA ASN A 104 3.78 6.43 0.03
C ASN A 104 4.44 7.75 0.42
N ASN A 105 4.19 8.23 1.64
CA ASN A 105 4.57 9.57 2.10
C ASN A 105 5.41 9.51 3.39
N ILE A 106 6.42 8.62 3.43
CA ILE A 106 7.33 8.52 4.58
C ILE A 106 8.12 9.84 4.70
N PRO A 107 8.12 10.52 5.86
CA PRO A 107 8.92 11.72 6.07
C PRO A 107 10.39 11.48 5.71
N MET A 108 11.00 12.40 4.95
CA MET A 108 12.36 12.24 4.41
C MET A 108 13.37 11.86 5.51
N PHE A 109 13.24 12.45 6.69
CA PHE A 109 14.07 12.15 7.87
C PHE A 109 14.06 10.66 8.26
N PHE A 110 12.90 10.01 8.17
CA PHE A 110 12.72 8.59 8.49
C PHE A 110 12.77 7.67 7.26
N ASN A 111 12.95 8.22 6.06
CA ASN A 111 12.91 7.47 4.82
C ASN A 111 14.21 6.69 4.56
N LYS A 112 14.54 5.78 5.49
CA LYS A 112 15.72 4.92 5.47
C LYS A 112 15.33 3.46 5.15
N PRO A 113 16.22 2.66 4.57
CA PRO A 113 15.94 1.25 4.25
C PRO A 113 15.45 0.43 5.45
N GLN A 114 15.96 0.71 6.66
CA GLN A 114 15.58 0.02 7.90
C GLN A 114 14.10 0.24 8.24
N VAL A 115 13.62 1.48 8.14
CA VAL A 115 12.21 1.83 8.39
C VAL A 115 11.30 1.19 7.35
N ARG A 116 11.68 1.25 6.07
CA ARG A 116 10.92 0.63 4.97
C ARG A 116 10.79 -0.88 5.15
N SER A 117 11.87 -1.55 5.55
CA SER A 117 11.88 -3.00 5.81
C SER A 117 10.91 -3.37 6.93
N ARG A 118 11.01 -2.70 8.09
CA ARG A 118 10.11 -2.92 9.25
C ARG A 118 8.65 -2.68 8.89
N MET A 119 8.37 -1.62 8.13
CA MET A 119 7.03 -1.32 7.63
C MET A 119 6.51 -2.42 6.70
N GLY A 120 7.36 -2.98 5.83
CA GLY A 120 7.00 -4.12 4.97
C GLY A 120 6.60 -5.37 5.77
N VAL A 121 7.32 -5.66 6.85
CA VAL A 121 6.99 -6.75 7.77
C VAL A 121 5.64 -6.49 8.43
N LEU A 122 5.43 -5.30 9.00
CA LEU A 122 4.17 -4.89 9.60
C LEU A 122 2.98 -5.04 8.62
N ILE A 123 3.10 -4.53 7.40
CA ILE A 123 2.07 -4.64 6.35
C ILE A 123 1.76 -6.11 6.06
N THR A 124 2.79 -6.96 6.01
CA THR A 124 2.63 -8.40 5.76
C THR A 124 1.86 -9.06 6.90
N LYS A 125 2.17 -8.74 8.16
CA LYS A 125 1.42 -9.26 9.32
C LYS A 125 -0.05 -8.86 9.30
N ILE A 126 -0.35 -7.62 8.92
CA ILE A 126 -1.73 -7.14 8.78
C ILE A 126 -2.48 -7.86 7.64
N LYS A 127 -1.80 -8.12 6.52
CA LYS A 127 -2.38 -8.92 5.42
C LYS A 127 -2.66 -10.36 5.85
N SER A 128 -1.75 -10.97 6.60
CA SER A 128 -1.97 -12.31 7.17
C SER A 128 -3.14 -12.33 8.16
N LEU A 129 -3.33 -11.28 8.97
CA LEU A 129 -4.53 -11.12 9.82
C LEU A 129 -5.81 -11.12 8.96
N TYR A 130 -5.86 -10.34 7.87
CA TYR A 130 -6.99 -10.36 6.94
C TYR A 130 -7.22 -11.76 6.35
N THR A 131 -6.16 -12.47 5.95
CA THR A 131 -6.25 -13.84 5.44
C THR A 131 -6.85 -14.80 6.46
N TYR A 132 -6.45 -14.73 7.73
CA TYR A 132 -7.05 -15.60 8.76
C TYR A 132 -8.52 -15.27 9.02
N MET A 133 -8.90 -14.01 8.92
CA MET A 133 -10.29 -13.57 9.11
C MET A 133 -11.20 -13.91 7.91
N SER A 134 -10.65 -14.07 6.71
CA SER A 134 -11.42 -14.35 5.49
C SER A 134 -11.80 -15.83 5.31
N ILE A 135 -11.10 -16.75 5.98
CA ILE A 135 -11.37 -18.19 5.93
C ILE A 135 -12.77 -18.48 6.53
N GLU A 136 -13.44 -19.54 6.03
CA GLU A 136 -14.77 -19.94 6.49
C GLU A 136 -14.83 -20.20 8.00
N THR A 137 -13.95 -21.06 8.50
CA THR A 137 -13.73 -21.33 9.94
C THR A 137 -12.51 -20.57 10.45
N ILE A 138 -12.71 -19.60 11.33
CA ILE A 138 -11.62 -18.70 11.77
C ILE A 138 -10.67 -19.42 12.75
N PRO A 139 -9.36 -19.47 12.48
CA PRO A 139 -8.39 -20.02 13.42
C PRO A 139 -8.07 -19.02 14.56
N ALA A 140 -8.90 -19.01 15.61
CA ALA A 140 -8.81 -18.05 16.72
C ALA A 140 -7.40 -17.90 17.30
N LYS A 141 -6.69 -19.01 17.55
CA LYS A 141 -5.32 -19.00 18.09
C LYS A 141 -4.33 -18.25 17.20
N LYS A 142 -4.43 -18.42 15.88
CA LYS A 142 -3.55 -17.74 14.91
C LYS A 142 -3.88 -16.25 14.82
N VAL A 143 -5.17 -15.90 14.91
CA VAL A 143 -5.60 -14.50 14.96
C VAL A 143 -5.06 -13.79 16.21
N ILE A 144 -5.15 -14.42 17.38
CA ILE A 144 -4.60 -13.84 18.62
C ILE A 144 -3.08 -13.72 18.54
N ALA A 145 -2.40 -14.75 18.05
CA ALA A 145 -0.95 -14.71 17.86
C ALA A 145 -0.53 -13.54 16.96
N ILE A 146 -1.19 -13.37 15.81
CA ILE A 146 -0.82 -12.31 14.88
C ILE A 146 -1.17 -10.90 15.37
N ILE A 147 -2.20 -10.75 16.22
CA ILE A 147 -2.47 -9.47 16.91
C ILE A 147 -1.28 -9.11 17.83
N GLY A 148 -0.74 -10.09 18.56
CA GLY A 148 0.47 -9.92 19.36
C GLY A 148 1.69 -9.57 18.50
N GLU A 149 1.88 -10.26 17.37
CA GLU A 149 2.97 -9.97 16.43
C GLU A 149 2.85 -8.57 15.83
N ILE A 150 1.65 -8.11 15.47
CA ILE A 150 1.42 -6.74 14.97
C ILE A 150 1.81 -5.71 16.03
N THR A 151 1.43 -5.95 17.29
CA THR A 151 1.82 -5.07 18.42
C THR A 151 3.34 -4.99 18.54
N HIS A 152 4.04 -6.13 18.46
CA HIS A 152 5.50 -6.18 18.49
C HIS A 152 6.14 -5.45 17.30
N GLU A 153 5.66 -5.65 16.08
CA GLU A 153 6.20 -4.95 14.90
C GLU A 153 5.94 -3.43 14.94
N MET A 154 4.82 -3.01 15.53
CA MET A 154 4.53 -1.60 15.77
C MET A 154 5.50 -0.98 16.76
N ASP A 155 5.79 -1.67 17.86
CA ASP A 155 6.78 -1.24 18.86
C ASP A 155 8.18 -1.18 18.25
N ALA A 156 8.60 -2.23 17.54
CA ALA A 156 9.88 -2.28 16.85
C ALA A 156 10.04 -1.15 15.81
N LEU A 157 8.96 -0.80 15.09
CA LEU A 157 8.97 0.33 14.17
C LEU A 157 9.15 1.66 14.91
N GLN A 158 8.44 1.88 16.02
CA GLN A 158 8.60 3.10 16.81
C GLN A 158 9.99 3.22 17.43
N ASN A 159 10.54 2.13 17.96
CA ASN A 159 11.91 2.07 18.47
C ASN A 159 12.93 2.42 17.37
N GLN A 160 12.69 1.98 16.14
CA GLN A 160 13.54 2.35 15.01
C GLN A 160 13.47 3.85 14.67
N LEU A 161 12.29 4.49 14.82
CA LEU A 161 12.15 5.94 14.65
C LEU A 161 12.87 6.70 15.76
N ASP A 162 12.72 6.23 17.01
CA ASP A 162 13.38 6.83 18.17
C ASP A 162 14.91 6.74 18.06
N GLU A 163 15.43 5.59 17.64
CA GLU A 163 16.86 5.39 17.38
C GLU A 163 17.39 6.36 16.32
N ILE A 164 16.62 6.61 15.26
CA ILE A 164 17.02 7.59 14.22
C ILE A 164 17.07 9.01 14.80
N VAL A 165 16.11 9.38 15.65
CA VAL A 165 16.13 10.67 16.34
C VAL A 165 17.34 10.74 17.27
N ARG A 166 17.55 9.73 18.10
CA ARG A 166 18.67 9.64 19.05
C ARG A 166 20.02 9.78 18.37
N ILE A 167 20.25 9.05 17.27
CA ILE A 167 21.50 9.15 16.50
C ILE A 167 21.67 10.54 15.89
N SER A 168 20.58 11.19 15.44
CA SER A 168 20.65 12.53 14.85
C SER A 168 21.03 13.64 15.83
N GLU A 169 20.88 13.39 17.14
CA GLU A 169 21.21 14.32 18.20
C GLU A 169 22.64 14.19 18.69
N ILE A 170 23.36 13.14 18.27
CA ILE A 170 24.77 12.97 18.59
C ILE A 170 25.56 14.01 17.80
N PRO A 171 26.24 14.96 18.47
CA PRO A 171 27.05 15.95 17.79
C PRO A 171 28.24 15.24 17.12
N LYS A 172 28.56 15.67 15.90
CA LYS A 172 29.76 15.18 15.21
C LYS A 172 31.00 15.88 15.76
N GLU A 173 32.09 15.14 15.84
CA GLU A 173 33.38 15.69 16.26
C GLU A 173 34.07 16.48 15.14
N GLN A 174 34.94 17.42 15.51
CA GLN A 174 35.72 18.19 14.53
C GLN A 174 36.62 17.24 13.73
N GLY A 175 36.49 17.25 12.39
CA GLY A 175 37.25 16.38 11.49
C GLY A 175 36.58 15.04 11.16
N GLU A 176 35.47 14.68 11.83
CA GLU A 176 34.73 13.43 11.54
C GLU A 176 34.17 13.42 10.12
N GLU A 177 33.65 14.55 9.63
CA GLU A 177 33.12 14.63 8.27
C GLU A 177 34.21 14.50 7.20
N GLU A 178 35.42 14.97 7.48
CA GLU A 178 36.56 14.84 6.58
C GLU A 178 37.03 13.39 6.52
N MET A 179 37.09 12.72 7.67
CA MET A 179 37.40 11.29 7.77
C MET A 179 36.35 10.42 7.06
N LEU A 180 35.06 10.68 7.27
CA LEU A 180 33.97 9.97 6.58
C LEU A 180 34.02 10.17 5.06
N ARG A 181 34.37 11.37 4.59
CA ARG A 181 34.57 11.65 3.16
C ARG A 181 35.77 10.92 2.57
N ALA A 182 36.84 10.72 3.35
CA ALA A 182 38.02 9.97 2.94
C ALA A 182 37.77 8.45 2.89
N LEU A 183 36.87 7.93 3.73
CA LEU A 183 36.52 6.50 3.78
C LEU A 183 35.49 6.08 2.72
N ASP A 184 34.83 7.03 2.04
CA ASP A 184 33.85 6.73 1.00
C ASP A 184 34.50 6.11 -0.25
N THR A 185 34.63 4.78 -0.24
CA THR A 185 35.18 3.99 -1.34
C THR A 185 34.37 4.09 -2.62
N THR A 186 33.10 4.50 -2.55
CA THR A 186 32.24 4.70 -3.72
C THR A 186 32.73 5.87 -4.58
N ARG A 187 33.24 6.93 -3.93
CA ARG A 187 33.88 8.07 -4.61
C ARG A 187 35.21 7.71 -5.24
N MET A 188 35.97 6.83 -4.59
CA MET A 188 37.26 6.36 -5.12
C MET A 188 37.09 5.36 -6.27
N ALA A 189 36.00 4.57 -6.26
CA ALA A 189 35.73 3.56 -7.27
C ALA A 189 35.16 4.14 -8.59
N ASN A 190 34.57 5.34 -8.56
CA ASN A 190 34.04 6.00 -9.75
C ASN A 190 34.41 7.51 -9.78
N PRO A 191 35.67 7.84 -10.10
CA PRO A 191 36.13 9.22 -10.13
C PRO A 191 35.46 10.07 -11.23
N ASP A 192 34.98 9.44 -12.32
CA ASP A 192 34.34 10.14 -13.46
C ASP A 192 32.90 10.58 -13.19
N ALA A 193 32.17 9.92 -12.28
CA ALA A 193 30.78 10.29 -11.97
C ALA A 193 30.64 11.56 -11.11
N MET A 194 31.74 12.11 -10.60
CA MET A 194 31.77 13.31 -9.76
C MET A 194 32.55 14.48 -10.35
N MET A 195 33.07 14.37 -11.59
CA MET A 195 33.46 15.59 -12.29
C MET A 195 32.17 16.39 -12.53
N PRO A 196 32.05 17.64 -12.04
CA PRO A 196 31.17 18.58 -12.71
C PRO A 196 31.57 18.47 -14.17
N LYS A 197 30.62 18.34 -15.10
CA LYS A 197 30.92 18.71 -16.47
C LYS A 197 31.36 20.17 -16.38
N LEU A 198 32.68 20.39 -16.31
CA LEU A 198 33.24 21.68 -16.67
C LEU A 198 32.72 21.87 -18.08
N ASP A 199 31.93 22.91 -18.26
CA ASP A 199 31.55 23.39 -19.58
C ASP A 199 32.84 23.43 -20.40
N GLN A 200 33.02 22.46 -21.29
CA GLN A 200 34.10 22.50 -22.24
C GLN A 200 33.89 23.78 -23.03
N PRO A 201 34.93 24.62 -23.23
CA PRO A 201 34.84 25.71 -24.18
C PRO A 201 34.32 25.11 -25.48
N GLN A 202 33.20 25.64 -25.94
CA GLN A 202 32.51 25.21 -27.13
C GLN A 202 33.44 25.45 -28.31
N ASP A 203 34.24 24.46 -28.68
CA ASP A 203 35.00 24.47 -29.92
C ASP A 203 33.97 24.47 -31.05
N ASN A 204 33.96 25.57 -31.80
CA ASN A 204 33.12 25.76 -32.96
C ASN A 204 33.56 24.80 -34.06
N GLU A 205 33.02 23.58 -34.07
CA GLU A 205 33.01 22.78 -35.28
C GLU A 205 32.03 23.40 -36.29
N PRO A 206 32.48 23.74 -37.52
CA PRO A 206 31.58 24.27 -38.54
C PRO A 206 30.60 23.18 -39.00
N LYS A 207 29.30 23.49 -38.96
CA LYS A 207 28.22 22.61 -39.44
C LYS A 207 28.42 22.20 -40.91
N PRO A 208 28.12 20.95 -41.30
CA PRO A 208 28.14 20.54 -42.70
C PRO A 208 27.08 21.28 -43.50
N TRP A 209 27.44 21.74 -44.71
CA TRP A 209 26.56 22.46 -45.64
C TRP A 209 25.27 21.68 -45.93
N GLN A 210 24.12 22.27 -45.57
CA GLN A 210 22.80 21.84 -46.05
C GLN A 210 22.38 22.72 -47.23
N LYS A 211 22.01 22.10 -48.35
CA LYS A 211 21.54 22.82 -49.56
C LYS A 211 20.18 23.48 -49.28
N PRO A 212 19.97 24.76 -49.63
CA PRO A 212 18.67 25.41 -49.45
C PRO A 212 17.64 24.88 -50.46
N ALA A 213 16.41 24.66 -49.97
CA ALA A 213 15.24 24.27 -50.76
C ALA A 213 14.65 25.47 -51.54
N PRO A 214 14.04 25.26 -52.73
CA PRO A 214 13.57 26.34 -53.58
C PRO A 214 12.29 26.99 -53.08
N THR A 215 12.25 28.32 -53.14
CA THR A 215 11.15 29.20 -52.77
C THR A 215 9.93 29.02 -53.69
N GLN A 216 8.74 28.80 -53.13
CA GLN A 216 7.47 28.90 -53.89
C GLN A 216 6.87 30.32 -53.77
N PRO A 217 6.26 30.89 -54.83
CA PRO A 217 5.72 32.26 -54.80
C PRO A 217 4.39 32.37 -54.04
N GLN A 218 4.23 33.47 -53.30
CA GLN A 218 3.00 33.92 -52.65
C GLN A 218 1.92 34.32 -53.67
N ALA A 219 0.68 33.88 -53.45
CA ALA A 219 -0.52 34.39 -54.12
C ALA A 219 -1.36 35.23 -53.15
N SER A 220 -1.69 36.46 -53.56
CA SER A 220 -2.64 37.37 -52.90
C SER A 220 -4.08 36.87 -52.98
N PRO A 221 -4.97 37.43 -52.14
CA PRO A 221 -6.20 37.98 -52.72
C PRO A 221 -6.59 39.38 -52.19
N ALA A 222 -7.09 40.20 -53.11
CA ALA A 222 -7.98 41.34 -52.89
C ALA A 222 -9.31 40.86 -52.27
N GLY A 223 -10.19 41.61 -51.60
CA GLY A 223 -10.47 43.04 -51.45
C GLY A 223 -11.98 43.18 -51.09
N ASN A 224 -12.40 44.35 -50.61
CA ASN A 224 -13.76 44.81 -50.22
C ASN A 224 -14.25 44.43 -48.81
N GLY A 225 -14.89 45.29 -48.01
CA GLY A 225 -15.27 46.70 -48.16
C GLY A 225 -16.24 47.10 -47.03
N THR A 226 -16.02 48.30 -46.46
CA THR A 226 -17.00 49.24 -45.83
C THR A 226 -17.99 48.75 -44.76
N SER A 227 -17.91 49.34 -43.55
CA SER A 227 -18.82 50.43 -43.15
C SER A 227 -18.58 50.95 -41.73
N ILE A 228 -18.72 52.26 -41.64
CA ILE A 228 -18.64 53.15 -40.49
C ILE A 228 -19.91 53.04 -39.64
N LYS A 229 -19.81 53.10 -38.32
CA LYS A 229 -20.81 53.81 -37.50
C LYS A 229 -20.21 54.30 -36.18
N GLN A 230 -20.63 55.51 -35.83
CA GLN A 230 -20.06 56.41 -34.83
C GLN A 230 -21.09 56.60 -33.69
N LYS A 231 -20.57 56.70 -32.45
CA LYS A 231 -21.07 57.41 -31.25
C LYS A 231 -22.43 57.05 -30.59
N ASN A 232 -22.34 56.99 -29.25
CA ASN A 232 -23.38 56.99 -28.20
C ASN A 232 -24.40 55.85 -28.20
#